data_AF-A0A3B8Y576-F1
#
_entry.id   AF-A0A3B8Y576-F1
#
_cell.length_a   1.000
_cell.length_b   1.000
_cell.length_c   1.000
_cell.angle_alpha   90.00
_cell.angle_beta   90.00
_cell.angle_gamma   90.00
#
_symmetry.space_group_name_H-M   'P 1'
#
loop_
_entity.id
_entity.type
_entity.pdbx_description
1 polymer ?
#
loop_
_entity_poly.entity_id
_entity_poly.type
_entity_poly.pdbx_seq_one_letter_code
_entity_poly.pdbx_strand_id
1 'polypeptide(L)' 'SDIDILVVLKGEVNAGEEIDKTIPIIARLSLEKDVVISCIFMDEDRFINRNGSLLRNIRKEGITL' A
#
# COMPACT_ATOMS: atom_id res chain seq x y z
N SER A 1 -8.58 -10.22 10.94
CA SER A 1 -7.91 -10.36 9.64
C SER A 1 -7.34 -9.02 9.28
N ASP A 2 -6.11 -8.98 8.79
CA ASP A 2 -5.44 -7.73 8.46
C ASP A 2 -5.49 -7.51 6.95
N ILE A 3 -5.65 -6.26 6.52
CA ILE A 3 -5.71 -5.88 5.12
C ILE A 3 -4.45 -5.10 4.79
N ASP A 4 -3.55 -5.72 4.03
CA ASP A 4 -2.36 -5.06 3.49
C ASP A 4 -2.66 -4.46 2.12
N ILE A 5 -2.40 -3.16 1.98
CA ILE A 5 -2.64 -2.38 0.76
C ILE A 5 -1.32 -1.83 0.26
N LEU A 6 -0.95 -2.16 -0.97
CA LEU A 6 0.14 -1.49 -1.67
C LEU A 6 -0.42 -0.29 -2.45
N VAL A 7 0.01 0.92 -2.09
CA VAL A 7 -0.31 2.16 -2.78
C VAL A 7 0.86 2.52 -3.69
N VAL A 8 0.61 2.50 -4.99
CA VAL A 8 1.59 2.84 -6.03
C VAL A 8 1.31 4.25 -6.54
N LEU A 9 2.28 5.15 -6.40
CA LEU A 9 2.16 6.56 -6.80
C LEU A 9 3.15 6.89 -7.92
N LYS A 10 2.83 7.93 -8.70
CA LYS A 10 3.73 8.44 -9.75
C LYS A 10 4.77 9.38 -9.15
N GLY A 11 5.98 9.35 -9.72
CA GLY A 11 7.08 10.20 -9.28
C GLY A 11 7.80 9.67 -8.05
N GLU A 12 8.64 10.50 -7.44
CA GLU A 12 9.37 10.14 -6.23
C GLU A 12 8.41 10.05 -5.04
N VAL A 13 8.50 8.95 -4.28
CA VAL A 13 7.62 8.68 -3.14
C VAL A 13 8.44 8.62 -1.85
N ASN A 14 8.14 9.53 -0.93
CA ASN A 14 8.60 9.44 0.45
C ASN A 14 7.55 8.71 1.29
N ALA A 15 7.79 7.43 1.58
CA ALA A 15 6.85 6.61 2.32
C ALA A 15 6.51 7.18 3.71
N GLY A 16 7.45 7.85 4.39
CA GLY A 16 7.19 8.46 5.70
C GLY A 16 6.17 9.60 5.61
N GLU A 17 6.33 10.48 4.62
CA GLU A 17 5.37 11.57 4.39
C GLU A 17 3.99 11.05 4.01
N GLU A 18 3.90 10.01 3.18
CA GLU A 18 2.62 9.43 2.79
C GLU A 18 1.93 8.72 3.97
N ILE A 19 2.70 8.08 4.85
CA ILE A 19 2.18 7.54 6.12
C ILE A 19 1.62 8.67 6.97
N ASP A 20 2.36 9.76 7.20
CA ASP A 20 1.92 10.88 8.04
C ASP A 20 0.65 11.54 7.50
N LYS A 21 0.53 11.67 6.17
CA LYS A 21 -0.66 12.23 5.51
C LYS A 21 -1.89 11.33 5.62
N THR A 22 -1.71 10.01 5.61
CA THR A 22 -2.81 9.04 5.49
C THR A 22 -3.18 8.34 6.79
N ILE A 23 -2.31 8.36 7.81
CA ILE A 23 -2.56 7.68 9.08
C ILE A 23 -3.88 8.08 9.76
N PRO A 24 -4.35 9.35 9.74
CA PRO A 24 -5.61 9.69 10.41
C PRO A 24 -6.83 9.00 9.78
N ILE A 25 -6.86 8.90 8.45
CA ILE A 25 -7.97 8.25 7.75
C ILE A 25 -7.89 6.73 7.83
N ILE A 26 -6.69 6.14 7.72
CA ILE A 26 -6.48 4.69 7.84
C ILE A 26 -6.86 4.21 9.24
N ALA A 27 -6.41 4.92 10.29
CA ALA A 27 -6.74 4.57 11.67
C ALA A 27 -8.25 4.66 11.93
N ARG A 28 -8.89 5.72 11.44
CA ARG A 28 -10.35 5.87 11.53
C ARG A 28 -11.10 4.72 10.85
N LEU A 29 -10.73 4.38 9.61
CA LEU A 29 -11.34 3.26 8.88
C LEU A 29 -11.12 1.92 9.58
N SER A 30 -9.93 1.72 10.14
CA SER A 30 -9.62 0.49 10.87
C SER A 30 -10.55 0.31 12.07
N LEU A 31 -10.77 1.38 12.84
CA LEU A 31 -11.69 1.39 13.97
C LEU A 31 -13.16 1.25 13.53
N GLU A 32 -13.57 1.95 12.47
CA GLU A 32 -14.94 1.92 11.95
C GLU A 32 -15.34 0.53 11.42
N LYS A 33 -14.37 -0.26 10.96
CA LYS A 33 -14.60 -1.58 10.35
C LYS A 33 -14.14 -2.75 11.22
N ASP A 34 -13.61 -2.49 12.41
CA ASP A 34 -13.03 -3.48 13.31
C ASP A 34 -12.03 -4.40 12.58
N VAL A 35 -11.19 -3.79 11.74
CA VAL A 35 -10.20 -4.47 10.89
C VAL A 35 -8.91 -3.66 10.85
N VAL A 36 -7.74 -4.31 10.82
CA VAL A 36 -6.48 -3.59 10.71
C VAL A 36 -6.18 -3.34 9.24
N ILE A 37 -6.00 -2.06 8.87
CA ILE A 37 -5.59 -1.66 7.52
C ILE A 37 -4.14 -1.17 7.58
N SER A 38 -3.27 -1.77 6.79
CA SER A 38 -1.85 -1.43 6.67
C SER A 38 -1.56 -0.98 5.24
N CYS A 39 -0.94 0.19 5.08
CA CYS A 39 -0.58 0.72 3.77
C CYS A 39 0.94 0.73 3.58
N ILE A 40 1.39 0.20 2.44
CA ILE A 40 2.77 0.29 1.96
C ILE A 40 2.77 1.27 0.79
N PHE A 41 3.67 2.25 0.79
CA PHE A 41 3.79 3.25 -0.26
C PHE A 41 5.04 3.01 -1.10
N MET A 42 4.90 3.07 -2.43
CA MET A 42 6.03 3.00 -3.34
C MET A 42 5.80 3.77 -4.63
N ASP A 43 6.88 4.12 -5.31
CA ASP A 43 6.84 4.67 -6.66
C ASP A 43 6.55 3.59 -7.71
N GLU A 44 5.92 4.03 -8.82
CA GLU A 44 5.56 3.20 -9.96
C GLU A 44 6.76 2.48 -10.60
N ASP A 45 7.92 3.14 -10.67
CA ASP A 45 9.12 2.55 -11.26
C ASP A 45 9.57 1.32 -10.46
N ARG A 46 9.63 1.42 -9.13
CA ARG A 46 9.92 0.27 -8.27
C ARG A 46 8.85 -0.80 -8.38
N PHE A 47 7.57 -0.42 -8.44
CA PHE A 47 6.49 -1.39 -8.59
C PHE A 47 6.61 -2.20 -9.87
N ILE A 48 7.00 -1.60 -10.98
CA ILE A 48 7.14 -2.26 -12.28
C ILE A 48 8.44 -3.07 -12.35
N ASN A 49 9.56 -2.45 -11.97
CA ASN A 49 10.89 -2.98 -12.29
C ASN A 49 11.49 -3.89 -11.21
N ARG A 50 10.94 -3.91 -9.98
CA ARG A 50 11.44 -4.79 -8.92
C ARG A 50 10.68 -6.11 -8.87
N ASN A 51 11.39 -7.17 -8.50
CA ASN A 51 10.89 -8.56 -8.48
C ASN A 51 10.95 -9.21 -7.08
N GLY A 52 10.72 -8.42 -6.04
CA GLY A 52 10.55 -8.95 -4.68
C GLY A 52 9.34 -9.90 -4.59
N SER A 53 9.39 -10.83 -3.63
CA SER A 53 8.32 -11.82 -3.40
C SER A 53 6.94 -11.18 -3.25
N LEU A 54 6.85 -10.07 -2.50
CA LEU A 54 5.62 -9.29 -2.32
C LEU A 54 5.06 -8.78 -3.65
N LEU A 55 5.89 -8.09 -4.45
CA LEU A 55 5.46 -7.48 -5.72
C LEU A 55 5.04 -8.53 -6.73
N ARG A 56 5.73 -9.68 -6.75
CA ARG A 56 5.36 -10.80 -7.62
C ARG A 56 3.97 -11.34 -7.28
N ASN A 57 3.66 -11.49 -5.99
CA ASN A 57 2.35 -11.98 -5.56
C ASN A 57 1.26 -10.94 -5.82
N ILE A 58 1.49 -9.67 -5.50
CA ILE A 58 0.52 -8.59 -5.73
C ILE A 58 0.19 -8.46 -7.23
N ARG A 59 1.19 -8.47 -8.11
CA ARG A 59 0.93 -8.38 -9.56
C ARG A 59 0.17 -9.57 -10.13
N LYS A 60 0.25 -10.73 -9.48
CA LYS A 60 -0.41 -11.97 -9.92
C LYS A 60 -1.82 -12.11 -9.36
N GLU A 61 -2.03 -11.72 -8.10
CA GLU A 61 -3.21 -12.08 -7.31
C GLU A 61 -3.90 -10.87 -6.67
N GLY A 62 -3.18 -9.75 -6.50
CA GLY A 62 -3.67 -8.53 -5.84
C GLY A 62 -4.25 -7.47 -6.78
N ILE A 63 -4.26 -7.71 -8.09
CA ILE A 63 -4.85 -6.80 -9.09
C ILE A 63 -6.02 -7.53 -9.75
N THR A 64 -7.22 -6.97 -9.63
CA THR A 64 -8.38 -7.41 -10.43
C THR A 64 -8.37 -6.63 -11.74
N LEU A 65 -8.34 -7.35 -12.87
CA LEU A 65 -8.42 -6.80 -14.24
C LEU A 65 -9.87 -6.53 -14.65
#